data_AF-A0A3A3A9D4-F1
#
_entry.id   AF-A0A3A3A9D4-F1
#
_cell.length_a   1.000
_cell.length_b   1.000
_cell.length_c   1.000
_cell.angle_alpha   90.00
_cell.angle_beta   90.00
_cell.angle_gamma   90.00
#
_symmetry.space_group_name_H-M   'P 1'
#
loop_
_entity.id
_entity.type
_entity.pdbx_description
1 polymer ?
#
loop_
_entity_poly.entity_id
_entity_poly.type
_entity_poly.pdbx_seq_one_letter_code
_entity_poly.pdbx_strand_id
1 'polypeptide(L)'
;MPREEIRKRLRFYKCNCTPCHKTGYFHMRLPDPANDFYIISPLDLNNPSEMRNYMCNDHILHWHFCPKCGMRCFISEGSWKVDEVDLYNTGEKTRVLRLDMDAIREGQKQGYLSVNALTLDKGPEENGGKTIDLREIKDKGWLLYIDCKDLVGEPRVDYPHEGGTW
;
A
#
# COMPACT_ATOMS: atom_id res chain seq x y z
N MET A 1 -7.48 13.73 17.52
CA MET A 1 -8.15 13.99 16.23
C MET A 1 -9.08 12.81 15.92
N PRO A 2 -10.27 13.02 15.31
CA PRO A 2 -11.21 11.95 14.98
C PRO A 2 -10.62 10.94 13.98
N ARG A 3 -10.92 9.64 14.16
CA ARG A 3 -10.38 8.53 13.32
C ARG A 3 -10.71 8.68 11.82
N GLU A 4 -11.78 9.39 11.48
CA GLU A 4 -12.26 9.56 10.11
C GLU A 4 -11.46 10.61 9.31
N GLU A 5 -11.00 11.69 9.96
CA GLU A 5 -10.11 12.67 9.31
C GLU A 5 -8.72 12.10 9.03
N ILE A 6 -8.22 11.21 9.89
CA ILE A 6 -6.94 10.52 9.70
C ILE A 6 -7.00 9.60 8.47
N ARG A 7 -8.18 9.03 8.17
CA ARG A 7 -8.39 8.14 7.03
C ARG A 7 -8.27 8.84 5.68
N LYS A 8 -8.67 10.12 5.61
CA LYS A 8 -8.62 10.98 4.41
C LYS A 8 -7.24 11.57 4.11
N ARG A 9 -6.19 11.15 4.81
CA ARG A 9 -4.81 11.62 4.61
C ARG A 9 -3.92 10.49 4.11
N LEU A 10 -2.91 10.87 3.34
CA LEU A 10 -1.77 10.03 3.03
C LEU A 10 -1.07 9.66 4.34
N ARG A 11 -0.84 8.37 4.58
CA ARG A 11 -0.17 7.90 5.81
C ARG A 11 1.03 7.04 5.47
N PHE A 12 2.13 7.31 6.16
CA PHE A 12 3.36 6.54 6.09
C PHE A 12 3.58 5.84 7.42
N TYR A 13 3.86 4.54 7.41
CA TYR A 13 4.22 3.84 8.64
C TYR A 13 5.13 2.63 8.43
N LYS A 14 5.87 2.28 9.48
CA LYS A 14 6.54 0.98 9.63
C LYS A 14 5.93 0.20 10.79
N CYS A 15 5.85 -1.10 10.59
CA CYS A 15 5.24 -2.04 11.52
C CYS A 15 6.28 -3.07 11.94
N ASN A 16 6.36 -3.38 13.24
CA ASN A 16 7.31 -4.34 13.79
C ASN A 16 6.80 -5.81 13.77
N CYS A 17 5.63 -6.10 13.17
CA CYS A 17 5.18 -7.48 13.05
C CYS A 17 6.11 -8.29 12.14
N THR A 18 6.13 -9.61 12.35
CA THR A 18 7.06 -10.52 11.66
C THR A 18 7.04 -10.39 10.12
N PRO A 19 5.87 -10.36 9.44
CA PRO A 19 5.84 -10.18 7.98
C PRO A 19 6.40 -8.84 7.52
N CYS A 20 6.00 -7.73 8.13
CA CYS A 20 6.46 -6.38 7.76
C CYS A 20 7.95 -6.20 8.00
N HIS A 21 8.45 -6.68 9.14
CA HIS A 21 9.86 -6.63 9.47
C HIS A 21 10.71 -7.42 8.46
N LYS A 22 10.37 -8.69 8.20
CA LYS A 22 11.15 -9.57 7.31
C LYS A 22 11.17 -9.12 5.86
N THR A 23 10.14 -8.42 5.42
CA THR A 23 10.03 -7.90 4.06
C THR A 23 10.56 -6.47 3.93
N GLY A 24 10.92 -5.82 5.03
CA GLY A 24 11.30 -4.41 5.06
C GLY A 24 10.19 -3.48 4.59
N TYR A 25 8.92 -3.87 4.76
CA TYR A 25 7.80 -3.18 4.14
C TYR A 25 7.62 -1.76 4.70
N PHE A 26 7.61 -0.76 3.81
CA PHE A 26 7.32 0.62 4.17
C PHE A 26 5.91 0.96 3.71
N HIS A 27 4.95 0.97 4.64
CA HIS A 27 3.56 1.20 4.29
C HIS A 27 3.30 2.66 3.87
N MET A 28 2.68 2.81 2.71
CA MET A 28 2.02 4.04 2.26
C MET A 28 0.52 3.75 2.04
N ARG A 29 -0.35 4.44 2.78
CA ARG A 29 -1.80 4.37 2.67
C ARG A 29 -2.32 5.59 1.94
N LEU A 30 -3.03 5.37 0.83
CA LEU A 30 -3.66 6.43 0.06
C LEU A 30 -4.98 6.89 0.72
N PRO A 31 -5.36 8.17 0.58
CA PRO A 31 -6.66 8.69 1.00
C PRO A 31 -7.83 7.98 0.32
N ASP A 32 -7.74 7.81 -1.00
CA ASP A 32 -8.77 7.18 -1.83
C ASP A 32 -8.16 6.08 -2.70
N PRO A 33 -7.89 4.89 -2.14
CA PRO A 33 -7.24 3.82 -2.88
C PRO A 33 -8.02 3.35 -4.11
N ALA A 34 -9.32 3.62 -4.21
CA ALA A 34 -10.11 3.25 -5.37
C ALA A 34 -9.80 4.15 -6.57
N ASN A 35 -9.48 5.42 -6.35
CA ASN A 35 -9.23 6.42 -7.40
C ASN A 35 -7.75 6.83 -7.51
N ASP A 36 -6.94 6.57 -6.47
CA ASP A 36 -5.52 6.95 -6.42
C ASP A 36 -4.55 5.79 -6.77
N PHE A 37 -5.07 4.57 -6.94
CA PHE A 37 -4.25 3.38 -7.25
C PHE A 37 -4.89 2.51 -8.32
N TYR A 38 -4.09 2.22 -9.33
CA TYR A 38 -4.47 1.38 -10.45
C TYR A 38 -3.37 0.37 -10.73
N ILE A 39 -3.77 -0.84 -11.09
CA ILE A 39 -2.86 -1.87 -11.62
C ILE A 39 -3.12 -1.93 -13.12
N ILE A 40 -2.11 -1.55 -13.90
CA ILE A 40 -2.17 -1.58 -15.37
C ILE A 40 -1.95 -3.02 -15.87
N SER A 41 -1.12 -3.79 -15.17
CA SER A 41 -0.88 -5.20 -15.44
C SER A 41 -0.35 -5.91 -14.18
N PRO A 42 -0.77 -7.14 -13.88
CA PRO A 42 -1.78 -7.92 -14.62
C PRO A 42 -3.22 -7.47 -14.30
N LEU A 43 -4.16 -7.82 -15.18
CA LEU A 43 -5.60 -7.58 -14.98
C LEU A 43 -6.33 -8.73 -14.26
N ASP A 44 -5.59 -9.79 -13.88
CA ASP A 44 -6.07 -10.86 -13.01
C ASP A 44 -5.01 -11.18 -11.95
N LEU A 45 -5.26 -10.77 -10.70
CA LEU A 45 -4.35 -11.06 -9.58
C LEU A 45 -4.39 -12.52 -9.14
N ASN A 46 -5.36 -13.32 -9.59
CA ASN A 46 -5.44 -14.74 -9.28
C ASN A 46 -4.63 -15.60 -10.25
N ASN A 47 -4.09 -15.03 -11.34
CA ASN A 47 -3.23 -15.74 -12.27
C ASN A 47 -1.81 -15.91 -11.69
N PRO A 48 -1.41 -17.12 -11.24
CA PRO A 48 -0.14 -17.34 -10.55
C PRO A 48 1.10 -17.18 -11.47
N SER A 49 0.91 -17.14 -12.78
CA SER A 49 2.00 -16.90 -13.73
C SER A 49 2.36 -15.41 -13.83
N GLU A 50 1.44 -14.52 -13.46
CA GLU A 50 1.61 -13.06 -13.54
C GLU A 50 1.73 -12.41 -12.15
N MET A 51 0.95 -12.89 -11.18
CA MET A 51 0.97 -12.40 -9.80
C MET A 51 0.94 -13.56 -8.81
N ARG A 52 1.86 -13.54 -7.84
CA ARG A 52 1.83 -14.46 -6.69
C ARG A 52 1.33 -13.73 -5.46
N ASN A 53 0.81 -14.49 -4.51
CA ASN A 53 0.23 -13.95 -3.30
C ASN A 53 0.76 -14.71 -2.08
N TYR A 54 1.22 -13.98 -1.07
CA TYR A 54 1.49 -14.48 0.27
C TYR A 54 0.44 -13.95 1.23
N MET A 55 -0.27 -14.83 1.95
CA MET A 55 -1.34 -14.42 2.84
C MET A 55 -0.89 -14.43 4.30
N CYS A 56 -1.27 -13.39 5.05
CA CYS A 56 -1.06 -13.32 6.50
C CYS A 56 -2.31 -12.77 7.21
N ASN A 57 -2.25 -12.68 8.54
CA ASN A 57 -3.35 -12.17 9.37
C ASN A 57 -4.65 -12.97 9.13
N ASP A 58 -4.62 -14.27 9.47
CA ASP A 58 -5.73 -15.21 9.24
C ASP A 58 -6.24 -15.27 7.80
N HIS A 59 -5.29 -15.15 6.85
CA HIS A 59 -5.54 -15.13 5.41
C HIS A 59 -6.40 -13.96 4.92
N ILE A 60 -6.42 -12.85 5.67
CA ILE A 60 -7.15 -11.63 5.29
C ILE A 60 -6.30 -10.71 4.41
N LEU A 61 -5.00 -10.59 4.70
CA LEU A 61 -4.11 -9.70 3.97
C LEU A 61 -3.37 -10.44 2.87
N HIS A 62 -3.53 -9.97 1.64
CA HIS A 62 -2.88 -10.50 0.44
C HIS A 62 -1.64 -9.66 0.11
N TRP A 63 -0.47 -10.27 0.19
CA TRP A 63 0.80 -9.67 -0.19
C TRP A 63 1.14 -10.08 -1.61
N HIS A 64 0.79 -9.22 -2.55
CA HIS A 64 0.98 -9.46 -3.98
C HIS A 64 2.44 -9.24 -4.38
N PHE A 65 2.99 -10.16 -5.16
CA PHE A 65 4.35 -10.05 -5.66
C PHE A 65 4.55 -10.66 -7.04
N CYS A 66 5.48 -10.09 -7.80
CA CYS A 66 5.84 -10.62 -9.10
C CYS A 66 6.58 -11.97 -8.95
N PRO A 67 6.15 -13.05 -9.63
CA PRO A 67 6.82 -14.35 -9.57
C PRO A 67 8.25 -14.34 -10.13
N LYS A 68 8.60 -13.34 -10.97
CA LYS A 68 9.90 -13.27 -11.64
C LYS A 68 10.96 -12.55 -10.81
N CYS A 69 10.63 -11.36 -10.28
CA CYS A 69 11.59 -10.54 -9.51
C CYS A 69 11.35 -10.56 -7.99
N GLY A 70 10.23 -11.12 -7.53
CA GLY A 70 9.90 -11.18 -6.10
C GLY A 70 9.47 -9.84 -5.47
N MET A 71 9.35 -8.77 -6.27
CA MET A 71 8.97 -7.44 -5.79
C MET A 71 7.53 -7.41 -5.29
N ARG A 72 7.36 -6.78 -4.11
CA ARG A 72 6.07 -6.61 -3.41
C ARG A 72 5.70 -5.13 -3.41
N CYS A 73 4.93 -4.72 -4.41
CA CYS A 73 4.56 -3.32 -4.58
C CYS A 73 3.38 -2.90 -3.70
N PHE A 74 2.49 -3.84 -3.36
CA PHE A 74 1.30 -3.52 -2.56
C PHE A 74 0.78 -4.73 -1.78
N ILE A 75 0.03 -4.43 -0.72
CA ILE A 75 -0.74 -5.38 0.10
C ILE A 75 -2.19 -4.95 0.03
N SER A 76 -3.11 -5.90 -0.11
CA SER A 76 -4.54 -5.59 -0.13
C SER A 76 -5.40 -6.56 0.67
N GLU A 77 -6.54 -6.07 1.11
CA GLU A 77 -7.74 -6.83 1.47
C GLU A 77 -8.90 -6.22 0.69
N GLY A 78 -9.68 -7.06 0.02
CA GLY A 78 -10.86 -6.62 -0.71
C GLY A 78 -10.93 -7.20 -2.12
N SER A 79 -11.99 -6.83 -2.83
CA SER A 79 -12.26 -7.28 -4.19
C SER A 79 -11.69 -6.30 -5.20
N TRP A 80 -11.41 -6.79 -6.40
CA TRP A 80 -10.86 -5.99 -7.49
C TRP A 80 -11.79 -6.07 -8.70
N LYS A 81 -11.92 -4.98 -9.44
CA LYS A 81 -12.67 -4.92 -10.69
C LYS A 81 -11.84 -4.33 -11.83
N VAL A 82 -12.09 -4.82 -13.04
CA VAL A 82 -11.56 -4.21 -14.25
C VAL A 82 -12.38 -2.97 -14.56
N ASP A 83 -11.71 -1.87 -14.86
CA ASP A 83 -12.31 -0.59 -15.22
C ASP A 83 -11.55 0.03 -16.42
N GLU A 84 -12.14 1.04 -17.05
CA GLU A 84 -11.52 1.81 -18.12
C GLU A 84 -11.38 3.28 -17.70
N VAL A 85 -10.13 3.71 -17.53
CA VAL A 85 -9.80 5.04 -17.01
C VAL A 85 -8.87 5.79 -17.95
N ASP A 86 -9.05 7.09 -18.07
CA ASP A 86 -8.11 7.98 -18.75
C ASP A 86 -7.02 8.41 -17.75
N LEU A 87 -5.94 7.62 -17.66
CA LEU A 87 -4.88 7.80 -16.66
C LEU A 87 -4.12 9.13 -16.81
N TYR A 88 -4.06 9.65 -18.03
CA TYR A 88 -3.20 10.78 -18.39
C TYR A 88 -3.98 12.01 -18.85
N ASN A 89 -5.31 11.97 -18.73
CA ASN A 89 -6.23 13.02 -19.22
C ASN A 89 -6.02 13.34 -20.71
N THR A 90 -5.75 12.32 -21.53
CA THR A 90 -5.53 12.46 -22.98
C THR A 90 -6.79 12.19 -23.80
N GLY A 91 -7.86 11.70 -23.17
CA GLY A 91 -9.05 11.13 -23.78
C GLY A 91 -8.93 9.64 -24.12
N GLU A 92 -7.74 9.04 -23.98
CA GLU A 92 -7.50 7.62 -24.26
C GLU A 92 -7.77 6.77 -23.02
N LYS A 93 -8.64 5.77 -23.15
CA LYS A 93 -8.99 4.86 -22.06
C LYS A 93 -8.00 3.70 -21.96
N THR A 94 -7.46 3.49 -20.77
CA THR A 94 -6.65 2.33 -20.42
C THR A 94 -7.45 1.38 -19.55
N ARG A 95 -7.41 0.08 -19.86
CA ARG A 95 -7.95 -0.96 -18.99
C ARG A 95 -7.05 -1.13 -17.77
N VAL A 96 -7.63 -1.02 -16.59
CA VAL A 96 -6.93 -1.14 -15.31
C VAL A 96 -7.69 -2.05 -14.37
N LEU A 97 -6.99 -2.59 -13.38
CA LEU A 97 -7.61 -3.19 -12.22
C LEU A 97 -7.58 -2.18 -11.06
N ARG A 98 -8.74 -1.96 -10.45
CA ARG A 98 -8.91 -1.04 -9.30
C ARG A 98 -9.62 -1.75 -8.16
N LEU A 99 -9.40 -1.26 -6.94
CA LEU A 99 -10.06 -1.80 -5.75
C LEU A 99 -11.56 -1.50 -5.82
N ASP A 100 -12.37 -2.52 -5.60
CA ASP A 100 -13.82 -2.41 -5.59
C ASP A 100 -14.33 -2.19 -4.17
N MET A 101 -14.48 -0.92 -3.80
CA MET A 101 -14.90 -0.51 -2.46
C MET A 101 -16.37 -0.84 -2.15
N ASP A 102 -17.17 -1.10 -3.18
CA ASP A 102 -18.59 -1.47 -3.03
C ASP A 102 -18.76 -2.97 -2.77
N ALA A 103 -17.77 -3.79 -3.13
CA ALA A 103 -17.77 -5.24 -2.95
C ALA A 103 -17.18 -5.68 -1.59
N ILE A 104 -17.31 -4.85 -0.56
CA ILE A 104 -16.96 -5.21 0.82
C ILE A 104 -17.92 -6.32 1.27
N ARG A 105 -17.39 -7.53 1.48
CA ARG A 105 -18.17 -8.67 1.96
C ARG A 105 -18.66 -8.41 3.38
N GLU A 106 -19.81 -8.97 3.72
CA GLU A 106 -20.34 -8.98 5.09
C GLU A 106 -19.28 -9.55 6.05
N GLY A 107 -18.79 -8.73 6.98
CA GLY A 107 -17.72 -9.07 7.93
C GLY A 107 -16.33 -8.47 7.62
N GLN A 108 -16.07 -7.98 6.41
CA GLN A 108 -14.84 -7.22 6.12
C GLN A 108 -15.00 -5.77 6.57
N LYS A 109 -14.17 -5.31 7.50
CA LYS A 109 -14.35 -4.00 8.17
C LYS A 109 -14.01 -2.78 7.28
N GLN A 110 -13.46 -2.98 6.08
CA GLN A 110 -13.28 -2.05 4.96
C GLN A 110 -12.17 -2.62 4.07
N GLY A 111 -12.14 -2.27 2.78
CA GLY A 111 -10.99 -2.57 1.93
C GLY A 111 -9.68 -2.03 2.54
N TYR A 112 -8.63 -2.85 2.56
CA TYR A 112 -7.28 -2.46 2.94
C TYR A 112 -6.45 -2.36 1.66
N LEU A 113 -5.74 -1.25 1.45
CA LEU A 113 -4.68 -1.18 0.44
C LEU A 113 -3.51 -0.39 1.02
N SER A 114 -2.32 -0.96 0.93
CA SER A 114 -1.08 -0.27 1.27
C SER A 114 -0.05 -0.51 0.20
N VAL A 115 0.50 0.56 -0.36
CA VAL A 115 1.65 0.51 -1.27
C VAL A 115 2.93 0.38 -0.46
N ASN A 116 3.95 -0.27 -1.02
CA ASN A 116 5.29 -0.29 -0.48
C ASN A 116 6.04 0.96 -0.97
N ALA A 117 6.26 1.93 -0.10
CA ALA A 117 6.92 3.18 -0.46
C ALA A 117 8.34 2.98 -1.02
N LEU A 118 9.01 1.85 -0.68
CA LEU A 118 10.32 1.50 -1.21
C LEU A 118 10.30 1.09 -2.68
N THR A 119 9.13 0.77 -3.25
CA THR A 119 8.98 0.37 -4.65
C THR A 119 8.41 1.49 -5.51
N LEU A 120 8.25 2.69 -4.95
CA LEU A 120 7.88 3.85 -5.75
C LEU A 120 9.04 4.15 -6.70
N ASP A 121 8.72 4.20 -7.99
CA ASP A 121 9.66 4.70 -8.97
C ASP A 121 10.05 6.11 -8.56
N LYS A 122 11.33 6.42 -8.66
CA LYS A 122 11.86 7.73 -8.28
C LYS A 122 11.37 8.86 -9.19
N GLY A 123 10.57 8.53 -10.21
CA GLY A 123 9.97 9.48 -11.13
C GLY A 123 11.00 10.16 -12.01
N PRO A 124 10.60 10.59 -13.21
CA PRO A 124 11.49 11.30 -14.10
C PRO A 124 11.52 12.77 -13.69
N GLU A 125 12.69 13.32 -13.41
CA GLU A 125 12.93 14.78 -13.34
C GLU A 125 12.45 15.50 -14.64
N GLU A 126 12.22 14.72 -15.70
CA GLU A 126 11.88 15.08 -17.08
C GLU A 126 10.54 15.82 -17.25
N ASN A 127 9.57 15.64 -16.34
CA ASN A 127 8.26 16.31 -16.39
C ASN A 127 8.06 17.37 -15.29
N GLY A 128 9.15 17.84 -14.67
CA GLY A 128 9.09 18.82 -13.57
C GLY A 128 8.49 18.28 -12.26
N GLY A 129 8.26 16.97 -12.17
CA GLY A 129 7.88 16.29 -10.94
C GLY A 129 9.05 16.23 -9.96
N LYS A 130 8.79 16.40 -8.66
CA LYS A 130 9.80 16.18 -7.63
C LYS A 130 9.87 14.70 -7.29
N THR A 131 11.06 14.13 -7.37
CA THR A 131 11.38 12.81 -6.82
C THR A 131 11.00 12.76 -5.34
N ILE A 132 10.27 11.71 -4.94
CA ILE A 132 9.95 11.51 -3.53
C ILE A 132 11.23 11.12 -2.77
N ASP A 133 11.63 11.94 -1.81
CA ASP A 133 12.71 11.61 -0.88
C ASP A 133 12.11 10.98 0.39
N LEU A 134 12.28 9.66 0.52
CA LEU A 134 11.79 8.92 1.67
C LEU A 134 12.42 9.38 3.00
N ARG A 135 13.60 10.02 2.97
CA ARG A 135 14.23 10.60 4.16
C ARG A 135 13.43 11.79 4.69
N GLU A 136 12.91 12.64 3.80
CA GLU A 136 12.09 13.78 4.20
C GLU A 136 10.82 13.35 4.96
N ILE A 137 10.26 12.18 4.65
CA ILE A 137 9.09 11.65 5.36
C ILE A 137 9.41 11.45 6.85
N LYS A 138 10.60 10.89 7.14
CA LYS A 138 11.08 10.76 8.52
C LYS A 138 11.41 12.12 9.13
N ASP A 139 12.16 12.95 8.42
CA ASP A 139 12.66 14.22 8.96
C ASP A 139 11.54 15.23 9.25
N LYS A 140 10.43 15.14 8.52
CA LYS A 140 9.21 15.93 8.76
C LYS A 140 8.26 15.33 9.81
N GLY A 141 8.61 14.17 10.40
CA GLY A 141 7.80 13.49 11.39
C GLY A 141 6.50 12.89 10.84
N TRP A 142 6.47 12.52 9.56
CA TRP A 142 5.30 11.92 8.91
C TRP A 142 5.29 10.39 8.99
N LEU A 143 6.41 9.79 9.36
CA LEU A 143 6.56 8.35 9.51
C LEU A 143 6.07 7.89 10.88
N LEU A 144 5.02 7.07 10.93
CA LEU A 144 4.57 6.40 12.14
C LEU A 144 5.28 5.06 12.34
N TYR A 145 5.63 4.74 13.57
CA TYR A 145 6.04 3.43 14.02
C TYR A 145 4.87 2.80 14.78
N ILE A 146 4.46 1.60 14.36
CA ILE A 146 3.32 0.88 14.92
C ILE A 146 3.80 -0.43 15.54
N ASP A 147 3.40 -0.68 16.78
CA ASP A 147 3.58 -1.94 17.46
C ASP A 147 2.44 -2.92 17.13
N CYS A 148 2.65 -3.78 16.13
CA CYS A 148 1.76 -4.91 15.87
C CYS A 148 2.35 -6.25 16.30
N LYS A 149 3.54 -6.24 16.92
CA LYS A 149 4.13 -7.44 17.50
C LYS A 149 3.52 -7.72 18.87
N ASP A 150 3.55 -6.73 19.76
CA ASP A 150 3.11 -6.89 21.15
C ASP A 150 1.76 -6.19 21.40
N LEU A 151 1.31 -5.31 20.49
CA LEU A 151 0.03 -4.61 20.52
C LEU A 151 -0.19 -3.76 21.78
N VAL A 152 0.89 -3.32 22.42
CA VAL A 152 0.86 -2.50 23.65
C VAL A 152 1.39 -1.09 23.42
N GLY A 153 2.24 -0.90 22.40
CA GLY A 153 2.80 0.40 22.07
C GLY A 153 1.81 1.31 21.34
N GLU A 154 1.65 2.54 21.84
CA GLU A 154 0.97 3.60 21.10
C GLU A 154 1.76 4.01 19.84
N PRO A 155 1.10 4.33 18.72
CA PRO A 155 1.79 4.83 17.53
C PRO A 155 2.63 6.07 17.82
N ARG A 156 3.87 6.10 17.31
CA ARG A 156 4.82 7.20 17.54
C ARG A 156 5.63 7.56 16.30
N VAL A 157 6.31 8.70 16.29
CA VAL A 157 7.02 9.24 15.11
C VAL A 157 8.54 9.34 15.27
N ASP A 158 9.02 9.15 16.49
CA ASP A 158 10.40 9.42 16.90
C ASP A 158 11.33 8.24 16.67
N TYR A 159 10.94 7.02 17.06
CA TYR A 159 11.75 5.81 16.85
C TYR A 159 10.92 4.52 16.75
N PRO A 160 11.44 3.47 16.08
CA PRO A 160 10.77 2.18 15.96
C PRO A 160 10.47 1.54 17.32
N HIS A 161 9.37 0.79 17.43
CA HIS A 161 9.14 -0.13 18.55
C HIS A 161 10.20 -1.24 18.62
N GLU A 162 10.27 -1.94 19.75
CA GLU A 162 11.18 -3.08 19.89
C GLU A 162 10.94 -4.11 18.77
N GLY A 163 12.01 -4.60 18.15
CA GLY A 163 11.95 -5.44 16.96
C GLY A 163 11.55 -4.73 15.66
N GLY A 164 11.31 -3.42 15.69
CA GLY A 164 11.04 -2.59 14.51
C GLY A 164 12.32 -2.14 13.79
N THR A 165 12.14 -1.48 12.65
CA THR A 165 13.25 -0.92 11.85
C THR A 165 12.96 0.52 11.44
N TRP A 166 14.03 1.28 11.20
CA TRP A 166 14.00 2.63 10.63
C TRP A 166 13.58 2.58 9.17
#